data_AF-A0A1M5WDK5-F1
#
_entry.id   AF-A0A1M5WDK5-F1
#
_cell.length_a   1.000
_cell.length_b   1.000
_cell.length_c   1.000
_cell.angle_alpha   90.00
_cell.angle_beta   90.00
_cell.angle_gamma   90.00
#
_symmetry.space_group_name_H-M   'P 1'
#
loop_
_entity.id
_entity.type
_entity.pdbx_description
1 polymer ?
#
loop_
_entity_poly.entity_id
_entity_poly.type
_entity_poly.pdbx_seq_one_letter_code
_entity_poly.pdbx_strand_id
1 'polypeptide(L)'
;MTNNIILFLILFSVTVTGKAQQRINPKDSVDIKNQIEGFYTWYAGLIRDKELNIKFNPNFVKLKNGMTTLDFKNYREGLKKYGFANDFIERKLNDYKPCVDNLKSIPFGTLAGLELDDLESIKCAFSNTYEWGAGMDPIDGAELVGLNKLSDGKIEATIKFRSVDGDKEYMAGTSTFTLIKHKAHWLINDFK
;
A
#
# COMPACT_ATOMS: atom_id res chain seq x y z
N MET A 1 47.50 -21.23 -62.76
CA MET A 1 47.53 -21.61 -61.34
C MET A 1 46.47 -20.77 -60.64
N THR A 2 45.56 -21.44 -59.95
CA THR A 2 44.23 -20.98 -59.53
C THR A 2 44.28 -20.08 -58.29
N ASN A 3 43.65 -18.90 -58.37
CA ASN A 3 43.43 -18.00 -57.25
C ASN A 3 42.26 -18.52 -56.39
N ASN A 4 42.53 -18.77 -55.12
CA ASN A 4 41.53 -19.05 -54.09
C ASN A 4 40.94 -17.72 -53.58
N ILE A 5 39.65 -17.50 -53.79
CA ILE A 5 38.87 -16.50 -53.06
C ILE A 5 37.86 -17.26 -52.22
N ILE A 6 38.16 -17.43 -50.94
CA ILE A 6 37.25 -17.99 -49.94
C ILE A 6 36.37 -16.83 -49.46
N LEU A 7 35.12 -16.83 -49.93
CA LEU A 7 34.09 -15.87 -49.51
C LEU A 7 33.50 -16.34 -48.17
N PHE A 8 33.92 -15.72 -47.07
CA PHE A 8 33.36 -15.95 -45.73
C PHE A 8 31.99 -15.24 -45.61
N LEU A 9 30.91 -16.00 -45.76
CA LEU A 9 29.54 -15.56 -45.49
C LEU A 9 29.30 -15.60 -43.97
N ILE A 10 29.55 -14.48 -43.29
CA ILE A 10 29.18 -14.29 -41.89
C ILE A 10 27.69 -13.98 -41.83
N LEU A 11 26.87 -15.02 -41.65
CA LEU A 11 25.47 -14.90 -41.26
C LEU A 11 25.41 -14.37 -39.82
N PHE A 12 25.37 -13.04 -39.68
CA PHE A 12 24.96 -12.39 -38.44
C PHE A 12 23.50 -12.74 -38.16
N SER A 13 23.27 -13.83 -37.45
CA SER A 13 22.00 -14.12 -36.79
C SER A 13 21.83 -13.13 -35.65
N VAL A 14 21.40 -11.91 -35.98
CA VAL A 14 20.88 -10.96 -35.00
C VAL A 14 19.53 -11.51 -34.56
N THR A 15 19.52 -12.44 -33.61
CA THR A 15 18.32 -12.69 -32.83
C THR A 15 18.08 -11.43 -32.03
N VAL A 16 17.23 -10.56 -32.56
CA VAL A 16 16.61 -9.47 -31.83
C VAL A 16 15.78 -10.13 -30.74
N THR A 17 16.40 -10.44 -29.61
CA THR A 17 15.69 -10.72 -28.36
C THR A 17 15.16 -9.39 -27.83
N GLY A 18 14.26 -8.78 -28.60
CA GLY A 18 13.37 -7.78 -28.05
C GLY A 18 12.58 -8.50 -26.98
N LYS A 19 12.89 -8.26 -25.71
CA LYS A 19 11.98 -8.60 -24.63
C LYS A 19 10.67 -7.92 -25.00
N ALA A 20 9.71 -8.68 -25.52
CA ALA A 20 8.38 -8.16 -25.75
C ALA A 20 7.90 -7.67 -24.39
N GLN A 21 7.90 -6.35 -24.19
CA GLN A 21 7.35 -5.73 -23.00
C GLN A 21 5.91 -6.23 -22.93
N GLN A 22 5.63 -7.19 -22.04
CA GLN A 22 4.33 -7.80 -21.97
C GLN A 22 3.33 -6.70 -21.60
N ARG A 23 2.52 -6.28 -22.58
CA ARG A 23 1.57 -5.19 -22.38
C ARG A 23 0.51 -5.63 -21.38
N ILE A 24 0.18 -4.74 -20.46
CA ILE A 24 -0.92 -4.92 -19.52
C ILE A 24 -2.23 -4.86 -20.31
N ASN A 25 -3.17 -5.73 -19.97
CA ASN A 25 -4.50 -5.71 -20.58
C ASN A 25 -5.20 -4.38 -20.26
N PRO A 26 -5.80 -3.67 -21.25
CA PRO A 26 -6.51 -2.41 -21.01
C PRO A 26 -7.58 -2.48 -19.89
N LYS A 27 -8.31 -3.60 -19.79
CA LYS A 27 -9.28 -3.81 -18.72
C LYS A 27 -8.61 -3.86 -17.34
N ASP A 28 -7.53 -4.64 -17.24
CA ASP A 28 -6.76 -4.75 -15.99
C ASP A 28 -6.23 -3.37 -15.56
N SER A 29 -5.77 -2.55 -16.52
CA SER A 29 -5.33 -1.18 -16.24
C SER A 29 -6.43 -0.30 -15.65
N VAL A 30 -7.66 -0.38 -16.19
CA VAL A 30 -8.82 0.40 -15.70
C VAL A 30 -9.24 -0.10 -14.32
N ASP A 31 -9.33 -1.41 -14.13
CA ASP A 31 -9.73 -2.01 -12.85
C ASP A 31 -8.77 -1.62 -11.72
N ILE A 32 -7.45 -1.70 -11.97
CA ILE A 32 -6.41 -1.32 -11.01
C ILE A 32 -6.46 0.18 -10.70
N LYS A 33 -6.64 1.03 -11.72
CA LYS A 33 -6.79 2.47 -11.53
C LYS A 33 -7.97 2.80 -10.61
N ASN A 34 -9.14 2.25 -10.93
CA ASN A 34 -10.36 2.49 -10.15
C ASN A 34 -10.22 1.99 -8.71
N GLN A 35 -9.55 0.86 -8.50
CA GLN A 35 -9.30 0.32 -7.17
C GLN A 35 -8.40 1.25 -6.34
N ILE A 36 -7.24 1.64 -6.88
CA ILE A 36 -6.24 2.45 -6.17
C ILE A 36 -6.76 3.87 -5.93
N GLU A 37 -7.25 4.54 -6.96
CA GLU A 37 -7.75 5.92 -6.83
C GLU A 37 -9.04 5.96 -6.01
N GLY A 38 -9.88 4.93 -6.08
CA GLY A 38 -11.07 4.79 -5.24
C GLY A 38 -10.71 4.63 -3.76
N PHE A 39 -9.67 3.85 -3.46
CA PHE A 39 -9.11 3.76 -2.11
C PHE A 39 -8.63 5.12 -1.59
N TYR A 40 -7.83 5.85 -2.38
CA TYR A 40 -7.30 7.15 -1.97
C TYR A 40 -8.36 8.23 -1.85
N THR A 41 -9.38 8.22 -2.73
CA THR A 41 -10.53 9.12 -2.62
C THR A 41 -11.23 8.96 -1.28
N TRP A 42 -11.44 7.72 -0.85
CA TRP A 42 -12.06 7.43 0.44
C TRP A 42 -11.15 7.77 1.62
N TYR A 43 -9.88 7.37 1.55
CA TYR A 43 -8.89 7.61 2.61
C TYR A 43 -8.69 9.11 2.88
N ALA A 44 -8.52 9.91 1.82
CA ALA A 44 -8.45 11.37 1.94
C ALA A 44 -9.75 11.97 2.50
N GLY A 45 -10.90 11.40 2.15
CA GLY A 45 -12.18 11.75 2.77
C GLY A 45 -12.19 11.55 4.28
N LEU A 46 -11.70 10.41 4.77
CA LEU A 46 -11.59 10.14 6.21
C LEU A 46 -10.67 11.11 6.94
N ILE A 47 -9.58 11.53 6.30
CA ILE A 47 -8.67 12.54 6.84
C ILE A 47 -9.39 13.88 6.99
N ARG A 48 -10.01 14.35 5.91
CA ARG A 48 -10.75 15.63 5.88
C ARG A 48 -11.88 15.66 6.89
N ASP A 49 -12.61 14.57 7.02
CA ASP A 49 -13.77 14.45 7.91
C ASP A 49 -13.35 14.11 9.36
N LYS A 50 -12.04 13.97 9.63
CA LYS A 50 -11.45 13.61 10.93
C LYS A 50 -11.94 12.28 11.50
N GLU A 51 -12.30 11.35 10.61
CA GLU A 51 -12.83 10.03 10.96
C GLU A 51 -11.79 8.91 10.81
N LEU A 52 -10.56 9.24 10.41
CA LEU A 52 -9.50 8.26 10.13
C LEU A 52 -9.30 7.27 11.29
N ASN A 53 -9.17 7.78 12.52
CA ASN A 53 -8.96 6.94 13.70
C ASN A 53 -10.13 5.98 13.96
N ILE A 54 -11.35 6.38 13.62
CA ILE A 54 -12.57 5.61 13.89
C ILE A 54 -12.77 4.51 12.83
N LYS A 55 -12.49 4.85 11.57
CA LYS A 55 -12.87 4.05 10.40
C LYS A 55 -11.71 3.28 9.79
N PHE A 56 -10.47 3.65 10.07
CA PHE A 56 -9.32 3.08 9.38
C PHE A 56 -8.01 3.01 10.18
N ASN A 57 -8.09 3.12 11.50
CA ASN A 57 -7.05 2.65 12.43
C ASN A 57 -7.66 1.61 13.38
N PRO A 58 -6.85 0.75 14.01
CA PRO A 58 -7.33 -0.06 15.12
C PRO A 58 -7.71 0.83 16.32
N ASN A 59 -8.76 0.43 17.04
CA ASN A 59 -9.27 1.15 18.19
C ASN A 59 -8.75 0.55 19.49
N PHE A 60 -8.37 1.38 20.46
CA PHE A 60 -8.13 0.89 21.81
C PHE A 60 -9.45 0.43 22.45
N VAL A 61 -9.45 -0.77 23.04
CA VAL A 61 -10.62 -1.34 23.72
C VAL A 61 -10.23 -2.01 25.04
N LYS A 62 -11.20 -2.11 25.96
CA LYS A 62 -11.04 -2.72 27.28
C LYS A 62 -11.19 -4.24 27.20
N LEU A 63 -10.19 -4.97 27.68
CA LEU A 63 -10.26 -6.40 27.96
C LEU A 63 -11.11 -6.70 29.20
N LYS A 64 -11.60 -7.94 29.32
CA LYS A 64 -12.40 -8.39 30.48
C LYS A 64 -11.68 -8.19 31.82
N ASN A 65 -10.35 -8.28 31.85
CA ASN A 65 -9.52 -8.07 33.04
C ASN A 65 -9.24 -6.59 33.35
N GLY A 66 -9.80 -5.65 32.58
CA GLY A 66 -9.61 -4.21 32.78
C GLY A 66 -8.42 -3.58 32.04
N MET A 67 -7.57 -4.39 31.41
CA MET A 67 -6.42 -3.92 30.63
C MET A 67 -6.82 -3.51 29.22
N THR A 68 -5.88 -2.95 28.47
CA THR A 68 -6.10 -2.47 27.11
C THR A 68 -5.71 -3.51 26.06
N THR A 69 -6.38 -3.49 24.91
CA THR A 69 -5.95 -4.12 23.67
C THR A 69 -6.40 -3.29 22.48
N LEU A 70 -6.10 -3.74 21.26
CA LEU A 70 -6.61 -3.19 20.01
C LEU A 70 -7.77 -4.03 19.45
N ASP A 71 -8.81 -3.35 18.94
CA ASP A 71 -9.83 -3.90 18.06
C ASP A 71 -9.53 -3.55 16.61
N PHE A 72 -9.35 -4.58 15.79
CA PHE A 72 -8.98 -4.48 14.38
C PHE A 72 -10.17 -4.61 13.42
N LYS A 73 -11.41 -4.74 13.91
CA LYS A 73 -12.57 -5.04 13.08
C LYS A 73 -12.74 -4.06 11.91
N ASN A 74 -12.87 -2.76 12.21
CA ASN A 74 -13.08 -1.73 11.19
C ASN A 74 -11.88 -1.60 10.25
N TYR A 75 -10.66 -1.66 10.79
CA TYR A 75 -9.44 -1.59 10.00
C TYR A 75 -9.36 -2.74 8.97
N ARG A 76 -9.59 -3.97 9.43
CA ARG A 76 -9.63 -5.17 8.57
C ARG A 76 -10.75 -5.09 7.52
N GLU A 77 -11.95 -4.67 7.92
CA GLU A 77 -13.08 -4.53 6.99
C GLU A 77 -12.81 -3.47 5.93
N GLY A 78 -12.20 -2.34 6.30
CA GLY A 78 -11.75 -1.31 5.38
C GLY A 78 -10.74 -1.85 4.36
N LEU A 79 -9.69 -2.53 4.81
CA LEU A 79 -8.69 -3.12 3.91
C LEU A 79 -9.33 -4.14 2.95
N LYS A 80 -10.23 -4.99 3.42
CA LYS A 80 -10.95 -5.93 2.53
C LYS A 80 -11.80 -5.21 1.49
N LYS A 81 -12.54 -4.17 1.90
CA LYS A 81 -13.40 -3.38 1.03
C LYS A 81 -12.63 -2.76 -0.15
N TYR A 82 -11.38 -2.33 0.09
CA TYR A 82 -10.52 -1.72 -0.94
C TYR A 82 -9.58 -2.72 -1.63
N GLY A 83 -9.87 -4.02 -1.49
CA GLY A 83 -9.23 -5.07 -2.26
C GLY A 83 -7.80 -5.38 -1.84
N PHE A 84 -7.47 -5.22 -0.57
CA PHE A 84 -6.22 -5.76 -0.02
C PHE A 84 -6.32 -7.28 0.15
N ALA A 85 -5.23 -7.98 -0.18
CA ALA A 85 -5.13 -9.42 -0.06
C ALA A 85 -5.14 -9.84 1.42
N ASN A 86 -5.78 -10.97 1.74
CA ASN A 86 -5.87 -11.46 3.12
C ASN A 86 -4.48 -11.65 3.76
N ASP A 87 -3.53 -12.23 3.03
CA ASP A 87 -2.17 -12.43 3.54
C ASP A 87 -1.48 -11.11 3.84
N PHE A 88 -1.72 -10.07 3.04
CA PHE A 88 -1.22 -8.73 3.32
C PHE A 88 -1.87 -8.15 4.58
N ILE A 89 -3.19 -8.30 4.72
CA ILE A 89 -3.92 -7.85 5.90
C ILE A 89 -3.36 -8.53 7.15
N GLU A 90 -3.15 -9.85 7.16
CA GLU A 90 -2.59 -10.53 8.34
C GLU A 90 -1.17 -10.05 8.67
N ARG A 91 -0.32 -9.79 7.68
CA ARG A 91 1.00 -9.19 7.92
C ARG A 91 0.87 -7.82 8.58
N LYS A 92 0.00 -6.96 8.04
CA LYS A 92 -0.26 -5.63 8.61
C LYS A 92 -0.78 -5.67 10.03
N LEU A 93 -1.73 -6.57 10.33
CA LEU A 93 -2.22 -6.72 11.70
C LEU A 93 -1.13 -7.22 12.65
N ASN A 94 -0.22 -8.06 12.18
CA ASN A 94 0.90 -8.54 12.96
C ASN A 94 1.93 -7.45 13.28
N ASP A 95 2.04 -6.40 12.46
CA ASP A 95 2.90 -5.24 12.75
C ASP A 95 2.50 -4.51 14.05
N TYR A 96 1.23 -4.63 14.47
CA TYR A 96 0.72 -4.10 15.74
C TYR A 96 1.02 -4.99 16.95
N LYS A 97 1.62 -6.18 16.76
CA LYS A 97 1.88 -7.12 17.85
C LYS A 97 2.68 -6.51 19.00
N PRO A 98 3.75 -5.73 18.79
CA PRO A 98 4.46 -5.06 19.89
C PRO A 98 3.56 -4.13 20.70
N CYS A 99 2.72 -3.34 20.03
CA CYS A 99 1.73 -2.48 20.71
C CYS A 99 0.77 -3.31 21.56
N VAL A 100 0.15 -4.34 20.96
CA VAL A 100 -0.79 -5.23 21.66
C VAL A 100 -0.16 -5.90 22.87
N ASP A 101 1.10 -6.32 22.77
CA ASP A 101 1.81 -6.96 23.88
C ASP A 101 2.09 -5.98 25.03
N ASN A 102 2.46 -4.73 24.73
CA ASN A 102 2.67 -3.69 25.74
C ASN A 102 1.35 -3.21 26.38
N LEU A 103 0.26 -3.15 25.63
CA LEU A 103 -1.05 -2.72 26.13
C LEU A 103 -1.63 -3.65 27.21
N LYS A 104 -1.19 -4.92 27.26
CA LYS A 104 -1.67 -5.92 28.24
C LYS A 104 -1.39 -5.52 29.69
N SER A 105 -0.40 -4.66 29.94
CA SER A 105 -0.08 -4.14 31.27
C SER A 105 -0.65 -2.74 31.53
N ILE A 106 -1.38 -2.15 30.59
CA ILE A 106 -1.90 -0.78 30.67
C ILE A 106 -3.40 -0.81 30.95
N PRO A 107 -3.86 -0.32 32.12
CA PRO A 107 -5.29 -0.21 32.41
C PRO A 107 -6.02 0.68 31.40
N PHE A 108 -7.21 0.27 30.95
CA PHE A 108 -7.94 1.02 29.91
C PHE A 108 -8.25 2.47 30.30
N GLY A 109 -8.48 2.73 31.59
CA GLY A 109 -8.78 4.08 32.09
C GLY A 109 -7.62 5.07 32.03
N THR A 110 -6.38 4.61 31.83
CA THR A 110 -5.20 5.49 31.81
C THR A 110 -4.85 6.00 30.41
N LEU A 111 -5.48 5.46 29.36
CA LEU A 111 -5.17 5.83 27.96
C LEU A 111 -5.38 7.32 27.67
N ALA A 112 -6.40 7.93 28.29
CA ALA A 112 -6.72 9.34 28.07
C ALA A 112 -5.64 10.31 28.58
N GLY A 113 -4.71 9.83 29.42
CA GLY A 113 -3.59 10.62 29.93
C GLY A 113 -2.24 10.24 29.32
N LEU A 114 -2.19 9.40 28.29
CA LEU A 114 -0.95 9.10 27.58
C LEU A 114 -0.72 10.15 26.50
N GLU A 115 0.48 10.72 26.49
CA GLU A 115 0.93 11.63 25.45
C GLU A 115 1.53 10.85 24.27
N LEU A 116 1.87 11.56 23.19
CA LEU A 116 2.48 10.95 22.01
C LEU A 116 3.75 10.16 22.36
N ASP A 117 4.65 10.74 23.16
CA ASP A 117 5.91 10.10 23.57
C ASP A 117 5.65 8.79 24.35
N ASP A 118 4.61 8.76 25.19
CA ASP A 118 4.21 7.55 25.89
C ASP A 118 3.76 6.49 24.90
N LEU A 119 2.91 6.87 23.94
CA LEU A 119 2.42 5.97 22.88
C LEU A 119 3.57 5.47 21.99
N GLU A 120 4.56 6.29 21.68
CA GLU A 120 5.75 5.89 20.92
C GLU A 120 6.60 4.89 21.70
N SER A 121 6.78 5.10 23.00
CA SER A 121 7.56 4.22 23.88
C SER A 121 6.99 2.80 23.91
N ILE A 122 5.66 2.66 23.87
CA ILE A 122 4.96 1.38 23.84
C ILE A 122 4.62 0.88 22.43
N LYS A 123 5.12 1.55 21.39
CA LYS A 123 4.92 1.21 19.96
C LYS A 123 3.46 1.32 19.48
N CYS A 124 2.66 2.20 20.08
CA CYS A 124 1.24 2.43 19.77
C CYS A 124 0.93 3.80 19.14
N ALA A 125 1.93 4.58 18.72
CA ALA A 125 1.73 5.90 18.09
C ALA A 125 1.27 5.86 16.62
N PHE A 126 0.51 4.82 16.21
CA PHE A 126 0.07 4.65 14.82
C PHE A 126 -0.91 5.73 14.35
N SER A 127 -1.65 6.37 15.27
CA SER A 127 -2.55 7.47 14.95
C SER A 127 -1.84 8.79 14.62
N ASN A 128 -0.51 8.86 14.82
CA ASN A 128 0.29 10.04 14.53
C ASN A 128 0.85 10.06 13.09
N THR A 129 0.54 9.03 12.30
CA THR A 129 1.03 8.91 10.92
C THR A 129 -0.11 8.67 9.96
N TYR A 130 -0.06 9.29 8.79
CA TYR A 130 -0.91 8.93 7.66
C TYR A 130 -0.24 7.78 6.90
N GLU A 131 -0.34 6.56 7.42
CA GLU A 131 0.36 5.36 6.92
C GLU A 131 0.32 5.27 5.38
N TRP A 132 -0.86 5.47 4.79
CA TRP A 132 -1.09 5.31 3.36
C TRP A 132 -0.72 6.54 2.52
N GLY A 133 -0.41 7.66 3.17
CA GLY A 133 0.20 8.85 2.57
C GLY A 133 1.72 8.87 2.66
N ALA A 134 2.33 7.80 3.19
CA ALA A 134 3.77 7.64 3.37
C ALA A 134 4.43 8.80 4.16
N GLY A 135 3.72 9.36 5.14
CA GLY A 135 4.24 10.47 5.94
C GLY A 135 3.34 10.96 7.07
N MET A 136 3.76 12.09 7.66
CA MET A 136 3.03 12.81 8.71
C MET A 136 2.08 13.87 8.15
N ASP A 137 2.16 14.17 6.85
CA ASP A 137 1.31 15.15 6.21
C ASP A 137 0.04 14.50 5.65
N PRO A 138 -1.14 15.12 5.86
CA PRO A 138 -2.38 14.64 5.27
C PRO A 138 -2.32 14.77 3.75
N ILE A 139 -2.63 13.68 3.06
CA ILE A 139 -2.78 13.68 1.60
C ILE A 139 -4.22 14.03 1.21
N ASP A 140 -4.38 14.70 0.07
CA ASP A 140 -5.70 15.03 -0.46
C ASP A 140 -6.20 14.00 -1.49
N GLY A 141 -5.29 13.21 -2.03
CA GLY A 141 -5.59 12.10 -2.91
C GLY A 141 -4.32 11.51 -3.52
N ALA A 142 -4.52 10.59 -4.45
CA ALA A 142 -3.44 10.03 -5.26
C ALA A 142 -3.92 9.72 -6.67
N GLU A 143 -2.99 9.68 -7.60
CA GLU A 143 -3.21 9.29 -8.99
C GLU A 143 -2.29 8.14 -9.37
N LEU A 144 -2.82 7.21 -10.16
CA LEU A 144 -2.02 6.18 -10.79
C LEU A 144 -1.20 6.77 -11.95
N VAL A 145 0.12 6.81 -11.81
CA VAL A 145 1.04 7.38 -12.81
C VAL A 145 1.82 6.33 -13.59
N GLY A 146 1.84 5.08 -13.13
CA GLY A 146 2.57 4.02 -13.78
C GLY A 146 2.03 2.63 -13.46
N LEU A 147 2.09 1.74 -14.45
CA LEU A 147 1.86 0.31 -14.27
C LEU A 147 2.98 -0.47 -14.94
N ASN A 148 3.58 -1.38 -14.18
CA ASN A 148 4.66 -2.25 -14.63
C ASN A 148 4.27 -3.71 -14.41
N LYS A 149 4.24 -4.50 -15.50
CA LYS A 149 3.92 -5.92 -15.40
C LYS A 149 5.15 -6.68 -14.91
N LEU A 150 5.06 -7.28 -13.72
CA LEU A 150 6.15 -8.07 -13.15
C LEU A 150 6.10 -9.53 -13.62
N SER A 151 4.90 -10.10 -13.69
CA SER A 151 4.65 -11.45 -14.23
C SER A 151 3.19 -11.61 -14.64
N ASP A 152 2.84 -12.78 -15.17
CA ASP A 152 1.43 -13.16 -15.27
C ASP A 152 0.82 -13.20 -13.87
N GLY A 153 -0.22 -12.39 -13.67
CA GLY A 153 -0.88 -12.23 -12.39
C GLY A 153 -0.15 -11.39 -11.35
N LYS A 154 0.89 -10.62 -11.71
CA LYS A 154 1.54 -9.66 -10.79
C LYS A 154 1.87 -8.34 -11.48
N ILE A 155 1.43 -7.24 -10.89
CA ILE A 155 1.63 -5.88 -11.40
C ILE A 155 2.16 -5.00 -10.27
N GLU A 156 3.07 -4.10 -10.62
CA GLU A 156 3.47 -2.97 -9.79
C GLU A 156 2.76 -1.71 -10.29
N ALA A 157 2.17 -0.95 -9.37
CA ALA A 157 1.45 0.28 -9.64
C ALA A 157 2.13 1.43 -8.90
N THR A 158 2.57 2.44 -9.63
CA THR A 158 3.16 3.65 -9.07
C THR A 158 2.09 4.73 -8.97
N ILE A 159 1.99 5.33 -7.79
CA ILE A 159 1.11 6.47 -7.54
C ILE A 159 1.90 7.73 -7.24
N LYS A 160 1.30 8.87 -7.54
CA LYS A 160 1.75 10.19 -7.06
C LYS A 160 0.68 10.77 -6.15
N PHE A 161 1.07 11.28 -4.98
CA PHE A 161 0.16 11.96 -4.08
C PHE A 161 -0.20 13.35 -4.63
N ARG A 162 -1.47 13.76 -4.45
CA ARG A 162 -2.01 15.02 -4.95
C ARG A 162 -2.44 15.91 -3.78
N SER A 163 -2.23 17.21 -3.94
CA SER A 163 -2.72 18.27 -3.06
C SER A 163 -3.94 18.92 -3.71
N VAL A 164 -4.97 19.27 -2.94
CA VAL A 164 -6.15 20.00 -3.42
C VAL A 164 -5.76 21.38 -3.96
N ASP A 165 -4.73 22.00 -3.39
CA ASP A 165 -4.29 23.35 -3.75
C ASP A 165 -3.30 23.38 -4.92
N GLY A 166 -2.93 22.22 -5.49
CA GLY A 166 -2.08 22.12 -6.68
C GLY A 166 -0.58 22.45 -6.49
N ASP A 167 -0.24 23.21 -5.45
CA ASP A 167 1.11 23.78 -5.26
C ASP A 167 2.01 22.99 -4.30
N LYS A 168 1.50 21.91 -3.68
CA LYS A 168 2.29 21.09 -2.74
C LYS A 168 2.74 19.79 -3.39
N GLU A 169 4.04 19.66 -3.60
CA GLU A 169 4.67 18.35 -3.71
C GLU A 169 4.80 17.75 -2.31
N TYR A 170 4.20 16.58 -2.10
CA TYR A 170 4.44 15.83 -0.86
C TYR A 170 5.88 15.33 -0.86
N MET A 171 6.57 15.45 0.27
CA MET A 171 7.95 14.94 0.41
C MET A 171 8.04 13.43 0.12
N ALA A 172 6.94 12.69 0.31
CA ALA A 172 6.84 11.28 -0.06
C ALA A 172 6.98 11.03 -1.57
N GLY A 173 6.68 12.02 -2.42
CA GLY A 173 6.79 11.94 -3.88
C GLY A 173 5.83 10.92 -4.50
N THR A 174 6.27 9.66 -4.54
CA THR A 174 5.54 8.53 -5.13
C THR A 174 5.61 7.32 -4.21
N SER A 175 4.54 6.53 -4.18
CA SER A 175 4.53 5.21 -3.55
C SER A 175 4.19 4.13 -4.56
N THR A 176 4.49 2.88 -4.20
CA THR A 176 4.26 1.72 -5.07
C THR A 176 3.40 0.68 -4.38
N PHE A 177 2.42 0.19 -5.12
CA PHE A 177 1.64 -0.98 -4.76
C PHE A 177 2.08 -2.17 -5.58
N THR A 178 2.22 -3.33 -4.95
CA THR A 178 2.24 -4.60 -5.67
C THR A 178 0.86 -5.21 -5.63
N LEU A 179 0.33 -5.57 -6.80
CA LEU A 179 -0.95 -6.24 -6.95
C LEU A 179 -0.75 -7.66 -7.47
N ILE A 180 -1.56 -8.58 -6.95
CA ILE A 180 -1.63 -9.96 -7.42
C ILE A 180 -3.02 -10.24 -7.99
N LYS A 181 -3.08 -11.07 -9.02
CA LYS A 181 -4.35 -11.50 -9.62
C LYS A 181 -4.86 -12.72 -8.88
N HIS A 182 -6.05 -12.61 -8.31
CA HIS A 182 -6.76 -13.72 -7.71
C HIS A 182 -8.10 -13.90 -8.43
N LYS A 183 -8.21 -14.99 -9.19
CA LYS A 183 -9.32 -15.23 -10.13
C LYS A 183 -9.42 -14.06 -11.13
N ALA A 184 -10.56 -13.37 -11.17
CA ALA A 184 -10.83 -12.26 -12.07
C ALA A 184 -10.51 -10.87 -11.49
N HIS A 185 -9.95 -10.80 -10.27
CA HIS A 185 -9.74 -9.54 -9.55
C HIS A 185 -8.26 -9.32 -9.24
N TRP A 186 -7.85 -8.05 -9.22
CA TRP A 186 -6.57 -7.63 -8.69
C TRP A 186 -6.72 -7.31 -7.21
N LEU A 187 -5.74 -7.73 -6.41
CA LEU A 187 -5.70 -7.46 -4.98
C LEU A 187 -4.37 -6.82 -4.62
N ILE A 188 -4.40 -5.80 -3.78
CA ILE A 188 -3.21 -5.15 -3.24
C ILE A 188 -2.55 -6.13 -2.28
N ASN A 189 -1.32 -6.53 -2.60
CA ASN A 189 -0.54 -7.48 -1.82
C ASN A 189 0.67 -6.85 -1.13
N ASP A 190 1.07 -5.64 -1.53
CA ASP A 190 2.14 -4.91 -0.86
C ASP A 190 2.01 -3.40 -1.09
N PHE A 191 2.58 -2.62 -0.19
CA PHE A 191 2.69 -1.15 -0.27
C PHE A 191 4.06 -0.71 0.23
N LYS A 192 4.74 0.12 -0.56
CA LYS A 192 6.08 0.65 -0.29
C LYS A 192 6.16 2.12 -0.63
#